data_AF-Q2JJ67-F1
#
_entry.id   AF-Q2JJ67-F1
#
_cell.length_a   1.000
_cell.length_b   1.000
_cell.length_c   1.000
_cell.angle_alpha   90.00
_cell.angle_beta   90.00
_cell.angle_gamma   90.00
#
_symmetry.space_group_name_H-M   'P 1'
#
loop_
_entity.id
_entity.type
_entity.pdbx_description
1 polymer ?
#
loop_
_entity_poly.entity_id
_entity_poly.type
_entity_poly.pdbx_seq_one_letter_code
_entity_poly.pdbx_strand_id
1 'polypeptide(L)'
;MRRLDVLAIGLALLLGGGILYGLLLWAGLDTRAAQQISSVVLLLACLGWTFGYLKRVLRGEMTLKAQWASFETQQIQERLRSLSPEELQALQAELESEKEGIPDWVEQEKH
;
A
#
# COMPACT_ATOMS: atom_id res chain seq x y z
N MET A 1 0.58 1.34 9.07
CA MET A 1 0.93 2.49 9.95
C MET A 1 -0.26 2.74 10.84
N ARG A 2 -0.12 2.54 12.14
CA ARG A 2 -1.11 3.03 13.10
C ARG A 2 -0.97 4.55 13.14
N ARG A 3 -2.08 5.26 13.36
CA ARG A 3 -2.15 6.74 13.32
C ARG A 3 -1.09 7.40 14.22
N LEU A 4 -0.76 6.70 15.32
CA LEU A 4 0.25 7.08 16.31
C LEU A 4 1.69 7.07 15.77
N ASP A 5 2.00 6.25 14.76
CA ASP A 5 3.34 6.18 14.18
C ASP A 5 3.70 7.55 13.56
N VAL A 6 2.78 8.12 12.77
CA VAL A 6 2.99 9.41 12.10
C VAL A 6 3.26 10.53 13.10
N LEU A 7 2.53 10.55 14.21
CA LEU A 7 2.69 11.56 15.25
C LEU A 7 4.05 11.41 15.96
N ALA A 8 4.44 10.17 16.26
CA ALA A 8 5.73 9.87 16.87
C ALA A 8 6.90 10.34 16.01
N ILE A 9 6.85 10.12 14.69
CA ILE A 9 7.94 10.63 13.84
C ILE A 9 7.86 12.14 13.60
N GLY A 10 6.67 12.74 13.51
CA GLY A 10 6.56 14.19 13.51
C GLY A 10 7.27 14.82 14.71
N LEU A 11 7.07 14.25 15.90
CA LEU A 11 7.75 14.67 17.11
C LEU A 11 9.26 14.40 17.07
N ALA A 12 9.69 13.23 16.57
CA ALA A 12 11.10 12.90 16.46
C ALA A 12 11.86 13.84 15.49
N LEU A 13 11.24 14.24 14.37
CA LEU A 13 11.81 15.19 13.41
C LEU A 13 11.94 16.58 14.02
N LEU A 14 10.93 17.03 14.76
CA LEU A 14 10.95 18.33 15.44
C LEU A 14 12.06 18.37 16.50
N LEU A 15 12.10 17.38 17.40
CA LEU A 15 13.10 17.29 18.45
C LEU A 15 14.50 17.10 17.87
N GLY A 16 14.63 16.27 16.84
CA GLY A 16 15.89 16.04 16.12
C GLY A 16 16.43 17.32 15.47
N GLY A 17 15.57 18.14 14.86
CA GLY A 17 15.95 19.44 14.30
C GLY A 17 16.42 20.42 15.37
N GLY A 18 15.73 20.49 16.51
CA GLY A 18 16.12 21.32 17.64
C GLY A 18 17.46 20.89 18.27
N ILE A 19 17.66 19.59 18.45
CA ILE A 19 18.92 19.02 18.94
C ILE A 19 20.06 19.34 17.96
N LEU A 20 19.85 19.13 16.66
CA LEU A 20 20.86 19.43 15.65
C LEU A 20 21.24 20.92 15.65
N TYR A 21 20.27 21.82 15.74
CA TYR A 21 20.53 23.25 15.87
C TYR A 21 21.36 23.58 17.11
N GLY A 22 21.02 23.00 18.27
CA GLY A 22 21.78 23.17 19.51
C GLY A 22 23.23 22.64 19.41
N LEU A 23 23.43 21.50 18.76
CA LEU A 23 24.77 20.93 18.50
C LEU A 23 25.60 21.83 17.58
N LEU A 24 24.98 22.42 16.55
CA LEU A 24 25.67 23.33 15.63
C LEU A 24 26.09 24.62 16.35
N LEU A 25 25.24 25.19 17.20
CA LEU A 25 25.60 26.32 18.07
C LEU A 25 26.75 25.95 19.02
N TRP A 26 26.67 24.77 19.64
CA TRP A 26 27.72 24.29 20.55
C TRP A 26 29.06 24.08 19.83
N ALA A 27 29.03 23.68 18.55
CA ALA A 27 30.21 23.57 17.69
C ALA A 27 30.78 24.93 17.24
N GLY A 28 30.17 26.05 17.65
CA GLY A 28 30.66 27.40 17.36
C GLY A 28 30.15 28.01 16.07
N LEU A 29 29.16 27.41 15.41
CA LEU A 29 28.51 28.03 14.26
C LEU A 29 27.68 29.23 14.70
N ASP A 30 27.64 30.25 13.85
CA ASP A 30 26.74 31.38 14.05
C ASP A 30 25.27 30.95 13.89
N THR A 31 24.39 31.72 14.52
CA THR A 31 22.94 31.47 14.55
C THR A 31 22.34 31.32 13.15
N ARG A 32 22.79 32.10 12.16
CA ARG A 32 22.25 32.05 10.79
C ARG A 32 22.67 30.77 10.09
N ALA A 33 23.96 30.42 10.15
CA ALA A 33 24.46 29.18 9.56
C ALA A 33 23.80 27.94 10.20
N ALA A 34 23.71 27.91 11.53
CA ALA A 34 23.06 26.81 12.26
C ALA A 34 21.58 26.66 11.90
N GLN A 35 20.84 27.77 11.77
CA GLN A 35 19.45 27.77 11.30
C GLN A 35 19.35 27.22 9.86
N GLN A 36 20.21 27.68 8.96
CA GLN A 36 20.14 27.31 7.55
C GLN A 36 20.43 25.80 7.36
N ILE A 37 21.48 25.29 8.03
CA ILE A 37 21.84 23.87 7.97
C ILE A 37 20.74 23.00 8.59
N SER A 38 20.27 23.33 9.79
CA SER A 38 19.20 22.57 10.45
C SER A 38 17.92 22.52 9.61
N SER A 39 17.55 23.64 8.97
CA SER A 39 16.39 23.71 8.08
C SER A 39 16.56 22.83 6.84
N VAL A 40 17.73 22.89 6.17
CA VAL A 40 18.01 22.05 5.00
C VAL A 40 17.99 20.57 5.36
N VAL A 41 18.60 20.20 6.49
CA VAL A 41 18.60 18.80 6.97
C VAL A 41 17.18 18.33 7.27
N LEU A 42 16.35 19.16 7.93
CA LEU A 42 14.96 18.82 8.22
C LEU A 42 14.14 18.64 6.92
N LEU A 43 14.33 19.52 5.93
CA LEU A 43 13.68 19.40 4.62
C LEU A 43 14.08 18.10 3.91
N LEU A 44 15.37 17.76 3.92
CA LEU A 44 15.86 16.50 3.34
C LEU A 44 15.31 15.28 4.08
N ALA A 45 15.19 15.34 5.40
CA ALA A 45 14.58 14.27 6.19
C ALA A 45 13.10 14.10 5.85
N CYS A 46 12.34 15.19 5.71
CA CYS A 46 10.94 15.17 5.26
C CYS A 46 10.80 14.62 3.83
N LEU A 47 11.71 14.99 2.92
CA LEU A 47 11.76 14.45 1.56
C LEU A 47 12.07 12.95 1.57
N GLY A 48 13.07 12.51 2.34
CA GLY A 48 13.44 11.10 2.49
C GLY A 48 12.31 10.28 3.09
N TRP A 49 11.63 10.81 4.11
CA TRP A 49 10.41 10.24 4.69
C TRP A 49 9.32 10.07 3.63
N THR A 50 9.01 11.14 2.90
CA THR A 50 7.97 11.15 1.86
C THR A 50 8.29 10.18 0.75
N PHE A 51 9.55 10.11 0.33
CA PHE A 51 10.01 9.14 -0.66
C PHE A 51 9.93 7.70 -0.13
N GLY A 52 10.20 7.48 1.15
CA GLY A 52 9.97 6.21 1.85
C GLY A 52 8.50 5.76 1.75
N TYR A 53 7.56 6.69 1.93
CA TYR A 53 6.14 6.45 1.70
C TYR A 53 5.83 6.17 0.23
N LEU A 54 6.35 6.98 -0.69
CA LEU A 54 6.13 6.82 -2.12
C LEU A 54 6.56 5.43 -2.62
N LYS A 55 7.73 4.94 -2.18
CA LYS A 55 8.18 3.57 -2.47
C LYS A 55 7.22 2.51 -1.92
N ARG A 56 6.58 2.76 -0.77
CA ARG A 56 5.59 1.84 -0.20
C ARG A 56 4.31 1.81 -1.02
N VAL A 57 3.89 2.96 -1.54
CA VAL A 57 2.76 3.08 -2.46
C VAL A 57 3.06 2.37 -3.78
N LEU A 58 4.23 2.63 -4.37
CA LEU A 58 4.66 2.03 -5.65
C LEU A 58 4.86 0.51 -5.57
N ARG A 59 5.30 -0.02 -4.42
CA ARG A 59 5.42 -1.47 -4.20
C ARG A 59 4.09 -2.22 -4.16
N GLY A 60 2.95 -1.52 -4.26
CA GLY A 60 1.68 -2.19 -4.46
C GLY A 60 1.26 -3.03 -3.25
N GLU A 61 1.67 -2.68 -2.03
CA GLU A 61 1.00 -3.12 -0.80
C GLU A 61 -0.40 -2.46 -0.71
N MET A 62 -1.20 -2.60 -1.77
CA MET A 62 -2.61 -2.33 -1.79
C MET A 62 -3.28 -3.47 -1.04
N THR A 63 -3.15 -3.38 0.28
CA THR A 63 -3.90 -4.15 1.25
C THR A 63 -5.38 -4.21 0.87
N LEU A 64 -5.94 -3.14 0.29
CA LEU A 64 -7.32 -3.10 -0.16
C LEU A 64 -7.61 -4.06 -1.34
N LYS A 65 -6.80 -4.05 -2.40
CA LYS A 65 -7.01 -4.94 -3.56
C LYS A 65 -6.90 -6.42 -3.16
N ALA A 66 -5.89 -6.74 -2.35
CA ALA A 66 -5.71 -8.08 -1.82
C ALA A 66 -6.86 -8.49 -0.87
N GLN A 67 -7.34 -7.55 -0.02
CA GLN A 67 -8.48 -7.79 0.87
C GLN A 67 -9.77 -8.07 0.09
N TRP A 68 -10.09 -7.26 -0.91
CA TRP A 68 -11.29 -7.46 -1.75
C TRP A 68 -11.27 -8.81 -2.47
N ALA A 69 -10.16 -9.15 -3.13
CA ALA A 69 -10.03 -10.44 -3.83
C ALA A 69 -10.19 -11.63 -2.86
N SER A 70 -9.60 -11.55 -1.66
CA SER A 70 -9.72 -12.60 -0.65
C SER A 70 -11.13 -12.73 -0.07
N PHE A 71 -11.85 -11.62 0.05
CA PHE A 71 -13.23 -11.60 0.55
C PHE A 71 -14.21 -12.14 -0.49
N GLU A 72 -14.06 -11.73 -1.74
CA GLU A 72 -14.87 -12.20 -2.86
C GLU A 72 -14.72 -13.71 -3.05
N THR A 73 -13.49 -14.22 -3.02
CA THR A 73 -13.21 -15.66 -3.14
C THR A 73 -13.86 -16.46 -2.01
N GLN A 74 -13.75 -15.98 -0.76
CA GLN A 74 -14.37 -16.64 0.40
C GLN A 74 -15.89 -16.62 0.29
N GLN A 75 -16.48 -15.49 -0.11
CA GLN A 75 -17.92 -15.36 -0.23
C GLN A 75 -18.49 -16.26 -1.34
N ILE A 76 -17.81 -16.35 -2.49
CA ILE A 76 -18.18 -17.27 -3.57
C ILE A 76 -18.09 -18.73 -3.11
N GLN A 77 -17.04 -19.12 -2.38
CA GLN A 77 -16.93 -20.48 -1.82
C GLN A 77 -18.05 -20.80 -0.82
N GLU A 78 -18.39 -19.86 0.06
CA GLU A 78 -19.46 -20.03 1.05
C GLU A 78 -20.81 -20.24 0.34
N ARG A 79 -21.07 -19.43 -0.70
CA ARG A 79 -22.28 -19.56 -1.55
C ARG A 79 -22.32 -20.92 -2.24
N LEU A 80 -21.22 -21.36 -2.86
CA LEU A 80 -21.13 -22.67 -3.51
C LEU A 80 -21.36 -23.84 -2.56
N ARG A 81 -20.86 -23.75 -1.32
CA ARG A 81 -21.11 -24.78 -0.29
C ARG A 81 -22.55 -24.80 0.23
N SER A 82 -23.27 -23.69 0.12
CA SER A 82 -24.66 -23.58 0.56
C SER A 82 -25.69 -24.03 -0.49
N LEU A 83 -25.27 -24.24 -1.74
CA LEU A 83 -26.15 -24.71 -2.82
C LEU A 83 -26.39 -26.22 -2.71
N SER A 84 -27.58 -26.67 -3.13
CA SER A 84 -27.88 -28.10 -3.21
C SER A 84 -27.09 -28.78 -4.35
N PRO A 85 -26.91 -30.11 -4.32
CA PRO A 85 -26.25 -30.84 -5.41
C PRO A 85 -26.93 -30.65 -6.78
N GLU A 86 -28.23 -30.40 -6.80
CA GLU A 86 -29.01 -30.18 -8.03
C GLU A 86 -28.76 -28.78 -8.60
N GLU A 87 -28.67 -27.76 -7.75
CA GLU A 87 -28.38 -26.38 -8.15
C GLU A 87 -26.94 -26.22 -8.66
N LEU A 88 -25.99 -26.96 -8.08
CA LEU A 88 -24.60 -27.02 -8.57
C LEU A 88 -24.50 -27.66 -9.96
N GLN A 89 -25.28 -28.71 -10.24
CA GLN A 89 -25.33 -29.34 -11.56
C GLN A 89 -25.98 -28.42 -12.59
N ALA A 90 -27.02 -27.66 -12.23
CA ALA A 90 -27.62 -26.66 -13.09
C ALA A 90 -26.62 -25.55 -13.46
N LEU A 91 -25.85 -25.06 -12.49
CA LEU A 91 -24.78 -24.07 -12.73
C LEU A 91 -23.66 -24.62 -13.63
N GLN A 92 -23.29 -25.90 -13.46
CA GLN A 92 -22.29 -26.53 -14.34
C GLN A 92 -22.81 -26.67 -15.77
N ALA A 93 -24.07 -27.06 -15.96
CA ALA A 93 -24.69 -27.17 -17.27
C ALA A 93 -24.81 -25.79 -17.96
N GLU A 94 -25.13 -24.74 -17.21
CA GLU A 94 -25.18 -23.37 -17.74
C GLU A 94 -23.80 -22.89 -18.20
N LEU A 95 -22.74 -23.16 -17.42
CA LEU A 95 -21.35 -22.83 -17.79
C LEU A 95 -20.84 -23.62 -19.01
N GLU A 96 -21.23 -24.89 -19.16
CA GLU A 96 -20.90 -25.70 -20.34
C GLU A 96 -21.60 -25.17 -21.60
N SER A 97 -22.87 -24.77 -21.47
CA SER A 97 -23.62 -24.15 -22.58
C SER A 97 -23.06 -22.80 -23.02
N GLU A 98 -22.52 -22.02 -22.06
CA GLU A 98 -21.87 -20.74 -22.36
C GLU A 98 -20.50 -20.94 -23.02
N LYS A 99 -19.75 -21.97 -22.61
CA LYS A 99 -18.48 -22.37 -23.25
C LYS A 99 -18.65 -22.81 -24.70
N GLU A 100 -19.73 -23.52 -25.02
CA GLU A 100 -20.05 -23.95 -26.39
C GLU A 100 -20.36 -22.76 -27.33
N GLY A 101 -20.71 -21.60 -26.78
CA GLY A 101 -20.90 -20.34 -27.50
C GLY A 101 -19.62 -19.50 -27.69
N ILE A 102 -18.48 -19.91 -27.11
CA ILE A 102 -17.21 -19.20 -27.25
C ILE A 102 -16.53 -19.70 -28.54
N PRO A 103 -16.38 -18.85 -29.56
CA PRO A 103 -15.84 -19.29 -30.83
C PRO A 103 -14.33 -19.58 -30.75
N ASP A 104 -13.93 -20.67 -31.43
CA ASP A 104 -12.63 -21.37 -31.42
C ASP A 104 -11.37 -20.45 -31.52
N TRP A 105 -11.52 -19.25 -32.09
CA TRP A 105 -10.44 -18.27 -32.25
C TRP A 105 -10.01 -17.59 -30.94
N VAL A 106 -10.82 -17.66 -29.88
CA VAL A 106 -10.47 -17.17 -28.54
C VAL A 106 -9.54 -18.15 -27.80
N GLU A 107 -9.60 -19.44 -28.14
CA GLU A 107 -8.78 -20.48 -27.50
C GLU A 107 -7.36 -20.53 -28.10
N GLN A 108 -7.21 -20.06 -29.34
CA GLN A 108 -5.92 -19.93 -30.04
C GLN A 108 -5.03 -18.79 -29.52
N GLU A 109 -5.58 -17.75 -28.88
CA GLU A 109 -4.85 -16.55 -28.46
C GLU A 109 -4.16 -16.71 -27.08
N LYS A 110 -4.35 -17.86 -26.41
CA LYS A 110 -3.83 -18.16 -25.06
C LYS A 110 -2.50 -18.92 -25.01
N HIS A 111 -1.91 -19.26 -26.16
CA HIS A 111 -0.61 -19.94 -26.30
C HIS A 111 0.44 -19.03 -26.95
#